data_AF-A0A521CHT6-F1
#
_entry.id   AF-A0A521CHT6-F1
#
_cell.length_a   1.000
_cell.length_b   1.000
_cell.length_c   1.000
_cell.angle_alpha   90.00
_cell.angle_beta   90.00
_cell.angle_gamma   90.00
#
_symmetry.space_group_name_H-M   'P 1'
#
loop_
_entity.id
_entity.type
_entity.pdbx_description
1 polymer ?
#
loop_
_entity_poly.entity_id
_entity_poly.type
_entity_poly.pdbx_seq_one_letter_code
_entity_poly.pdbx_strand_id
1 'polypeptide(L)'
;MNFFRKYTLLIFLILFIGLYTANNYFINNFKNLYKNEGSYAIGIVKNINAFGRSGHDFVYTFNVNGKKYKSVCSAGNLSSDEFNKYVGKSFLVIYLKSNIYNNRLYISVPVNPNDNEKALKEIVKNSYTKRKLDSVPYPGFFWENYF
;
A
#
# COMPACT_ATOMS: atom_id res chain seq x y z
N MET A 1 43.69 -10.99 7.83
CA MET A 1 43.13 -10.05 6.83
C MET A 1 42.89 -10.64 5.43
N ASN A 2 43.50 -11.78 5.05
CA ASN A 2 43.30 -12.39 3.71
C ASN A 2 42.03 -13.24 3.54
N PHE A 3 41.43 -13.74 4.63
CA PHE A 3 40.23 -14.58 4.55
C PHE A 3 39.01 -13.81 4.05
N PHE A 4 38.68 -12.68 4.69
CA PHE A 4 37.58 -11.83 4.25
C PHE A 4 37.76 -11.39 2.80
N ARG A 5 38.96 -10.94 2.42
CA ARG A 5 39.28 -10.49 1.05
C ARG A 5 39.14 -11.60 -0.01
N LYS A 6 39.40 -12.86 0.35
CA LYS A 6 39.27 -14.04 -0.54
C LYS A 6 37.80 -14.45 -0.74
N TYR A 7 36.96 -14.29 0.28
CA TYR A 7 35.56 -14.70 0.26
C TYR A 7 34.57 -13.54 0.17
N THR A 8 35.02 -12.29 -0.02
CA THR A 8 34.16 -11.11 -0.08
C THR A 8 33.01 -11.29 -1.06
N LEU A 9 33.29 -11.77 -2.28
CA LEU A 9 32.27 -12.02 -3.30
C LEU A 9 31.25 -13.08 -2.86
N LEU A 10 31.72 -14.16 -2.23
CA LEU A 10 30.85 -15.23 -1.73
C LEU A 10 29.95 -14.74 -0.59
N ILE A 11 30.50 -13.93 0.32
CA ILE A 11 29.74 -13.33 1.43
C ILE A 11 28.66 -12.39 0.89
N PHE A 12 28.99 -11.53 -0.09
CA PHE A 12 28.00 -10.67 -0.73
C PHE A 12 26.92 -11.46 -1.46
N LEU A 13 27.28 -12.57 -2.13
CA LEU A 13 26.31 -13.44 -2.79
C LEU A 13 25.33 -14.06 -1.77
N ILE A 14 25.85 -14.61 -0.67
CA ILE A 14 25.02 -15.18 0.40
C ILE A 14 24.10 -14.11 1.02
N LEU A 15 24.64 -12.92 1.27
CA LEU A 15 23.87 -11.81 1.82
C LEU A 15 22.77 -11.35 0.86
N PHE A 16 23.07 -11.25 -0.44
CA PHE A 16 22.08 -10.90 -1.46
C PHE A 16 20.97 -11.94 -1.57
N ILE A 17 21.33 -13.23 -1.56
CA ILE A 17 20.36 -14.34 -1.55
C ILE A 17 19.50 -14.28 -0.28
N GLY A 18 20.11 -14.07 0.89
CA GLY A 18 19.40 -13.96 2.17
C GLY A 18 18.43 -12.79 2.21
N LEU A 19 18.84 -11.62 1.71
CA LEU A 19 17.95 -10.46 1.59
C LEU A 19 16.80 -10.73 0.61
N TYR A 20 17.10 -11.33 -0.54
CA TYR A 20 16.10 -11.65 -1.55
C TYR A 20 15.05 -12.65 -1.04
N THR A 21 15.48 -13.72 -0.34
CA THR A 21 14.57 -14.72 0.23
C THR A 21 13.75 -14.14 1.37
N ALA A 22 14.36 -13.38 2.28
CA ALA A 22 13.65 -12.70 3.37
C ALA A 22 12.59 -11.73 2.84
N ASN A 23 12.93 -10.94 1.82
CA ASN A 23 12.03 -10.02 1.16
C ASN A 23 10.82 -10.75 0.53
N ASN A 24 11.07 -11.84 -0.21
CA ASN A 24 9.99 -12.62 -0.80
C ASN A 24 9.10 -13.30 0.25
N TYR A 25 9.69 -13.84 1.31
CA TYR A 25 8.94 -14.43 2.43
C TYR A 25 8.00 -13.39 3.04
N PHE A 26 8.52 -12.19 3.32
CA PHE A 26 7.73 -11.11 3.89
C PHE A 26 6.60 -10.66 2.94
N ILE A 27 6.87 -10.48 1.63
CA ILE A 27 5.83 -10.14 0.63
C ILE A 27 4.70 -11.15 0.68
N ASN A 28 5.05 -12.43 0.61
CA ASN A 28 4.07 -13.51 0.56
C ASN A 28 3.26 -13.57 1.86
N ASN A 29 3.92 -13.41 3.01
CA ASN A 29 3.24 -13.34 4.29
C ASN A 29 2.25 -12.17 4.35
N PHE A 30 2.67 -10.97 3.92
CA PHE A 30 1.79 -9.80 3.92
C PHE A 30 0.61 -9.93 2.95
N LYS A 31 0.84 -10.49 1.77
CA LYS A 31 -0.24 -10.81 0.82
C LYS A 31 -1.23 -11.79 1.46
N ASN A 32 -0.75 -12.80 2.15
CA ASN A 32 -1.62 -13.77 2.84
C ASN A 32 -2.43 -13.11 3.97
N LEU A 33 -1.83 -12.20 4.74
CA LEU A 33 -2.54 -11.42 5.76
C LEU A 33 -3.70 -10.63 5.15
N TYR A 34 -3.47 -9.90 4.05
CA TYR A 34 -4.55 -9.16 3.39
C TYR A 34 -5.61 -10.08 2.75
N LYS A 35 -5.25 -11.28 2.30
CA LYS A 35 -6.22 -12.25 1.80
C LYS A 35 -7.11 -12.83 2.90
N ASN A 36 -6.54 -13.06 4.08
CA ASN A 36 -7.24 -13.72 5.18
C ASN A 36 -7.99 -12.73 6.08
N GLU A 37 -7.37 -11.59 6.38
CA GLU A 37 -7.85 -10.61 7.35
C GLU A 37 -8.22 -9.27 6.73
N GLY A 38 -8.00 -9.11 5.42
CA GLY A 38 -8.34 -7.89 4.70
C GLY A 38 -9.82 -7.59 4.73
N SER A 39 -10.13 -6.32 4.93
CA SER A 39 -11.47 -5.77 4.79
C SER A 39 -11.42 -4.48 3.99
N TYR A 40 -12.60 -4.00 3.59
CA TYR A 40 -12.75 -2.91 2.65
C TYR A 40 -13.49 -1.75 3.30
N ALA A 41 -13.06 -0.55 2.98
CA ALA A 41 -13.70 0.69 3.38
C ALA A 41 -13.70 1.68 2.20
N ILE A 42 -14.46 2.76 2.36
CA ILE A 42 -14.43 3.90 1.44
C ILE A 42 -13.47 4.94 2.01
N GLY A 43 -12.44 5.26 1.24
CA GLY A 43 -11.50 6.34 1.54
C GLY A 43 -11.78 7.57 0.70
N ILE A 44 -11.73 8.74 1.32
CA ILE A 44 -11.84 10.04 0.66
C ILE A 44 -10.49 10.73 0.73
N VAL A 45 -9.93 11.08 -0.42
CA VAL A 45 -8.73 11.92 -0.49
C VAL A 45 -9.07 13.31 0.02
N LYS A 46 -8.35 13.79 1.03
CA LYS A 46 -8.60 15.10 1.65
C LYS A 46 -7.69 16.18 1.11
N ASN A 47 -6.41 15.86 0.99
CA ASN A 47 -5.41 16.78 0.52
C ASN A 47 -4.18 15.99 0.08
N ILE A 48 -3.19 16.72 -0.43
CA ILE A 48 -1.95 16.15 -0.93
C ILE A 48 -0.83 16.91 -0.24
N ASN A 49 0.10 16.16 0.35
CA ASN A 49 1.25 16.71 1.04
C ASN A 49 2.49 16.46 0.21
N ALA A 50 3.40 17.44 0.16
CA ALA A 50 4.73 17.20 -0.36
C ALA A 50 5.48 16.22 0.57
N PHE A 51 6.21 15.29 -0.02
CA PHE A 51 7.03 14.29 0.65
C PHE A 51 8.42 14.26 -0.01
N GLY A 52 9.47 14.53 0.75
CA GLY A 52 10.83 14.63 0.22
C GLY A 52 11.01 15.79 -0.78
N ARG A 53 11.91 15.63 -1.76
CA ARG A 53 12.24 16.69 -2.74
C ARG A 53 11.22 16.85 -3.86
N SER A 54 10.54 15.77 -4.25
CA SER A 54 9.62 15.76 -5.40
C SER A 54 8.45 14.78 -5.23
N GLY A 55 8.40 14.06 -4.12
CA GLY A 55 7.32 13.12 -3.83
C GLY A 55 6.08 13.85 -3.33
N HIS A 56 4.94 13.19 -3.48
CA HIS A 56 3.66 13.67 -2.97
C HIS A 56 2.93 12.49 -2.36
N ASP A 57 2.24 12.75 -1.25
CA ASP A 57 1.40 11.77 -0.56
C ASP A 57 -0.06 12.20 -0.63
N PHE A 58 -0.93 11.28 -1.02
CA PHE A 58 -2.36 11.42 -0.77
C PHE A 58 -2.61 11.26 0.71
N VAL A 59 -3.19 12.29 1.31
CA VAL A 59 -3.77 12.22 2.65
C VAL A 59 -5.23 11.85 2.49
N TYR A 60 -5.66 10.75 3.08
CA TYR A 60 -7.04 10.28 2.97
C TYR A 60 -7.63 9.92 4.32
N THR A 61 -8.96 9.91 4.36
CA THR A 61 -9.72 9.47 5.53
C THR A 61 -10.72 8.40 5.15
N PHE A 62 -10.91 7.42 6.03
CA PHE A 62 -11.87 6.33 5.84
C PHE A 62 -12.55 6.00 7.17
N ASN A 63 -13.76 5.46 7.11
CA ASN A 63 -14.53 5.12 8.29
C ASN A 63 -14.60 3.60 8.46
N VAL A 64 -14.37 3.12 9.68
CA VAL A 64 -14.55 1.72 10.06
C VAL A 64 -15.25 1.68 11.41
N ASN A 65 -16.37 0.96 11.49
CA ASN A 65 -17.16 0.80 12.72
C ASN A 65 -17.50 2.15 13.41
N GLY A 66 -17.93 3.15 12.62
CA GLY A 66 -18.29 4.48 13.12
C GLY A 66 -17.11 5.37 13.51
N LYS A 67 -15.87 4.86 13.50
CA LYS A 67 -14.66 5.65 13.75
C LYS A 67 -14.01 6.09 12.44
N LYS A 68 -13.56 7.33 12.42
CA LYS A 68 -12.84 7.93 11.28
C LYS A 68 -11.34 7.82 11.49
N TYR A 69 -10.64 7.33 10.48
CA TYR A 69 -9.19 7.19 10.46
C TYR A 69 -8.59 8.11 9.40
N LYS A 70 -7.35 8.54 9.63
CA LYS A 70 -6.54 9.32 8.70
C LYS A 70 -5.29 8.52 8.37
N SER A 71 -4.92 8.48 7.10
CA SER A 71 -3.73 7.77 6.62
C SER A 71 -3.13 8.49 5.43
N VAL A 72 -1.95 8.03 5.01
CA VAL A 72 -1.21 8.57 3.87
C VAL A 72 -0.81 7.44 2.94
N CYS A 73 -0.73 7.72 1.64
CA CYS A 73 -0.11 6.83 0.68
C CYS A 73 0.58 7.63 -0.41
N SER A 74 1.72 7.15 -0.89
CA SER A 74 2.42 7.75 -2.03
C SER A 74 1.46 7.94 -3.20
N ALA A 75 1.46 9.16 -3.71
CA ALA A 75 0.66 9.55 -4.83
C ALA A 75 1.29 9.10 -6.17
N GLY A 76 2.50 8.53 -6.12
CA GLY A 76 3.26 8.07 -7.27
C GLY A 76 3.75 9.23 -8.13
N ASN A 77 3.98 8.95 -9.42
CA ASN A 77 4.54 9.90 -10.38
C ASN A 77 3.45 10.69 -11.14
N LEU A 78 2.41 11.17 -10.46
CA LEU A 78 1.49 12.11 -11.09
C LEU A 78 2.04 13.53 -10.95
N SER A 79 1.60 14.43 -11.82
CA SER A 79 1.88 15.85 -11.70
C SER A 79 0.97 16.52 -10.68
N SER A 80 1.38 17.70 -10.16
CA SER A 80 0.58 18.52 -9.23
C SER A 80 -0.83 18.85 -9.74
N ASP A 81 -1.01 19.01 -11.04
CA ASP A 81 -2.33 19.30 -11.63
C ASP A 81 -3.21 18.05 -11.73
N GLU A 82 -2.63 16.88 -11.90
CA GLU A 82 -3.37 15.61 -11.90
C GLU A 82 -3.81 15.23 -10.50
N PHE A 83 -2.94 15.46 -9.52
CA PHE A 83 -3.17 15.24 -8.10
C PHE A 83 -4.47 15.91 -7.60
N ASN A 84 -4.68 17.19 -7.94
CA ASN A 84 -5.86 17.94 -7.51
C ASN A 84 -7.19 17.34 -8.00
N LYS A 85 -7.19 16.57 -9.10
CA LYS A 85 -8.41 15.92 -9.63
C LYS A 85 -8.95 14.81 -8.72
N TYR A 86 -8.09 14.25 -7.87
CA TYR A 86 -8.44 13.16 -6.96
C TYR A 86 -8.93 13.66 -5.59
N VAL A 87 -8.67 14.92 -5.25
CA VAL A 87 -9.11 15.51 -3.97
C VAL A 87 -10.65 15.53 -3.88
N GLY A 88 -11.17 15.07 -2.76
CA GLY A 88 -12.61 14.93 -2.50
C GLY A 88 -13.26 13.70 -3.15
N LYS A 89 -12.53 12.93 -3.97
CA LYS A 89 -13.05 11.70 -4.59
C LYS A 89 -12.93 10.51 -3.66
N SER A 90 -13.77 9.51 -3.90
CA SER A 90 -13.88 8.29 -3.09
C SER A 90 -13.28 7.10 -3.82
N PHE A 91 -12.44 6.34 -3.10
CA PHE A 91 -11.76 5.17 -3.61
C PHE A 91 -11.80 4.03 -2.61
N LEU A 92 -11.53 2.82 -3.11
CA LEU A 92 -11.42 1.63 -2.27
C LEU A 92 -10.22 1.76 -1.32
N VAL A 93 -10.44 1.51 -0.04
CA VAL A 93 -9.40 1.28 0.96
C VAL A 93 -9.44 -0.19 1.36
N ILE A 94 -8.28 -0.85 1.37
CA ILE A 94 -8.10 -2.13 2.05
C ILE A 94 -7.45 -1.86 3.41
N TYR A 95 -7.85 -2.60 4.45
CA TYR A 95 -7.19 -2.56 5.75
C TYR A 95 -7.18 -3.94 6.40
N LEU A 96 -6.23 -4.21 7.29
CA LEU A 96 -6.23 -5.42 8.11
C LEU A 96 -7.14 -5.23 9.32
N LYS A 97 -8.05 -6.19 9.57
CA LYS A 97 -8.93 -6.15 10.75
C LYS A 97 -8.15 -6.20 12.06
N SER A 98 -7.03 -6.91 12.09
CA SER A 98 -6.14 -7.03 13.26
C SER A 98 -5.38 -5.74 13.56
N ASN A 99 -5.09 -4.92 12.54
CA ASN A 99 -4.40 -3.65 12.70
C ASN A 99 -4.81 -2.68 11.59
N ILE A 100 -5.72 -1.77 11.93
CA ILE A 100 -6.28 -0.79 10.98
C ILE A 100 -5.25 0.19 10.42
N TYR A 101 -4.11 0.39 11.08
CA TYR A 101 -3.02 1.23 10.57
C TYR A 101 -2.30 0.57 9.38
N ASN A 102 -2.44 -0.74 9.21
CA ASN A 102 -2.11 -1.42 7.98
C ASN A 102 -3.28 -1.26 7.00
N ASN A 103 -3.33 -0.09 6.36
CA ASN A 103 -4.34 0.25 5.37
C ASN A 103 -3.71 0.84 4.09
N ARG A 104 -4.46 0.80 3.00
CA ARG A 104 -4.04 1.35 1.71
C ARG A 104 -5.21 1.81 0.87
N LEU A 105 -5.10 3.02 0.32
CA LEU A 105 -5.99 3.57 -0.70
C LEU A 105 -5.60 3.09 -2.10
N TYR A 106 -6.58 2.71 -2.91
CA TYR A 106 -6.42 2.35 -4.32
C TYR A 106 -7.06 3.40 -5.22
N ILE A 107 -6.31 4.45 -5.57
CA ILE A 107 -6.80 5.54 -6.45
C ILE A 107 -7.28 5.04 -7.83
N SER A 108 -6.83 3.87 -8.27
CA SER A 108 -7.26 3.25 -9.52
C SER A 108 -8.62 2.53 -9.42
N VAL A 109 -9.22 2.48 -8.23
CA VAL A 109 -10.49 1.79 -7.96
C VAL A 109 -11.46 2.80 -7.34
N PRO A 110 -12.10 3.65 -8.17
CA PRO A 110 -13.12 4.58 -7.70
C PRO A 110 -14.33 3.82 -7.15
N VAL A 111 -14.97 4.38 -6.13
CA VAL A 111 -16.17 3.82 -5.50
C VAL A 111 -17.20 4.92 -5.27
N ASN A 112 -18.48 4.56 -5.18
CA ASN A 112 -19.52 5.52 -4.79
C ASN A 112 -19.45 5.76 -3.28
N PRO A 113 -19.48 7.02 -2.78
CA PRO A 113 -19.52 7.31 -1.34
C PRO A 113 -20.64 6.59 -0.58
N ASN A 114 -21.72 6.21 -1.27
CA ASN A 114 -22.88 5.52 -0.71
C ASN A 114 -22.82 4.00 -0.86
N ASP A 115 -21.73 3.45 -1.41
CA ASP A 115 -21.55 2.00 -1.54
C ASP A 115 -21.50 1.35 -0.14
N ASN A 116 -22.24 0.26 0.02
CA ASN A 116 -22.19 -0.54 1.24
C ASN A 116 -21.14 -1.66 1.13
N GLU A 117 -20.93 -2.39 2.22
CA GLU A 117 -19.94 -3.48 2.27
C GLU A 117 -20.15 -4.53 1.16
N LYS A 118 -21.40 -4.84 0.82
CA LYS A 118 -21.73 -5.80 -0.25
C LYS A 118 -21.28 -5.28 -1.62
N ALA A 119 -21.52 -4.00 -1.92
CA ALA A 119 -21.07 -3.37 -3.16
C ALA A 119 -19.53 -3.40 -3.27
N LEU A 120 -18.82 -3.07 -2.19
CA LEU A 120 -17.35 -3.13 -2.16
C LEU A 120 -16.83 -4.56 -2.43
N LYS A 121 -17.47 -5.58 -1.85
CA LYS A 121 -17.13 -6.99 -2.11
C LYS A 121 -17.31 -7.37 -3.57
N GLU A 122 -18.36 -6.89 -4.24
CA GLU A 122 -18.57 -7.13 -5.67
C GLU A 122 -17.53 -6.41 -6.54
N ILE A 123 -17.18 -5.17 -6.21
CA ILE A 123 -16.11 -4.42 -6.90
C ILE A 123 -14.79 -5.17 -6.86
N VAL A 124 -14.48 -5.82 -5.73
CA VAL A 124 -13.24 -6.58 -5.53
C VAL A 124 -13.22 -7.91 -6.29
N LYS A 125 -14.37 -8.52 -6.55
CA LYS A 125 -14.46 -9.75 -7.35
C LYS A 125 -14.16 -9.51 -8.83
N ASN A 126 -14.31 -8.28 -9.32
CA ASN A 126 -13.95 -7.92 -10.69
C ASN A 126 -12.47 -8.25 -10.96
N SER A 127 -12.19 -8.90 -12.09
CA SER A 127 -10.83 -9.38 -12.43
C SER A 127 -9.78 -8.28 -12.53
N TYR A 128 -10.16 -7.05 -12.88
CA TYR A 128 -9.28 -5.90 -12.88
C TYR A 128 -8.89 -5.50 -11.45
N THR A 129 -9.89 -5.26 -10.59
CA THR A 129 -9.68 -4.88 -9.18
C THR A 129 -8.94 -5.96 -8.43
N LYS A 130 -9.33 -7.23 -8.62
CA LYS A 130 -8.67 -8.38 -8.02
C LYS A 130 -7.19 -8.42 -8.38
N ARG A 131 -6.82 -8.22 -9.65
CA ARG A 131 -5.40 -8.15 -10.05
C ARG A 131 -4.66 -7.00 -9.38
N LYS A 132 -5.29 -5.83 -9.23
CA LYS A 132 -4.69 -4.69 -8.51
C LYS A 132 -4.48 -5.00 -7.02
N LEU A 133 -5.43 -5.69 -6.38
CA LEU A 133 -5.30 -6.14 -4.99
C LEU A 133 -4.32 -7.31 -4.84
N ASP A 134 -4.28 -8.28 -5.75
CA ASP A 134 -3.28 -9.35 -5.71
C ASP A 134 -1.86 -8.82 -5.99
N SER A 135 -1.78 -7.71 -6.73
CA SER A 135 -0.56 -6.97 -6.92
C SER A 135 -0.12 -6.17 -5.70
N VAL A 136 -0.88 -6.14 -4.58
CA VAL A 136 -0.53 -5.43 -3.32
C VAL A 136 0.98 -5.50 -3.16
N PRO A 137 1.69 -4.41 -3.44
CA PRO A 137 3.10 -4.36 -3.13
C PRO A 137 3.22 -4.12 -1.63
N TYR A 138 4.34 -4.58 -1.10
CA TYR A 138 4.85 -4.41 0.26
C TYR A 138 4.17 -3.27 1.07
N PRO A 139 3.71 -3.51 2.30
CA PRO A 139 3.49 -2.43 3.27
C PRO A 139 4.85 -1.77 3.54
N GLY A 140 5.13 -0.69 2.81
CA GLY A 140 6.44 -0.08 2.78
C GLY A 140 7.39 -0.83 1.85
N PHE A 141 7.83 -0.16 0.79
CA PHE A 141 9.26 -0.08 0.57
C PHE A 141 9.90 0.10 1.97
N PHE A 142 10.47 -0.95 2.58
CA PHE A 142 10.98 -0.95 3.97
C PHE A 142 12.10 0.09 4.21
N TRP A 143 12.44 0.89 3.19
CA TRP A 143 13.51 1.86 3.15
C TRP A 143 13.05 3.32 2.95
N GLU A 144 11.76 3.62 2.77
CA GLU A 144 11.29 5.02 2.60
C GLU A 144 10.91 5.73 3.91
N ASN A 145 11.00 5.05 5.06
CA ASN A 145 10.81 5.68 6.39
C ASN A 145 12.13 5.92 7.15
N TYR A 146 13.27 5.71 6.50
CA TYR A 146 14.59 5.97 7.08
C TYR A 146 15.50 6.59 6.03
N PHE A 147 15.26 7.84 5.61
CA PHE A 147 16.29 8.81 5.19
C PHE A 147 15.71 10.22 5.22
#